data_AF-C6XF37-F1
#
_entry.id   AF-C6XF37-F1
#
_cell.length_a   1.000
_cell.length_b   1.000
_cell.length_c   1.000
_cell.angle_alpha   90.00
_cell.angle_beta   90.00
_cell.angle_gamma   90.00
#
_symmetry.space_group_name_H-M   'P 1'
#
loop_
_entity.id
_entity.type
_entity.pdbx_description
1 polymer ?
#
loop_
_entity_poly.entity_id
_entity_poly.type
_entity_poly.pdbx_seq_one_letter_code
_entity_poly.pdbx_strand_id
1 'polypeptide(L)'
;MLKITDLFCGIGGIRLDLEQTFNHRNVECFFSSEINPYSVKTYQANFPNTLIFGDIAKIKTQDIPDHDVLLAGFPCQPFSQAG
;
A
#
# COMPACT_ATOMS: atom_id res chain seq x y z
N MET A 1 -4.94 13.84 10.95
CA MET A 1 -4.39 12.53 10.52
C MET A 1 -4.24 12.58 9.02
N LEU A 2 -3.05 12.26 8.54
CA LEU A 2 -2.69 12.12 7.14
C LEU A 2 -3.33 10.84 6.60
N LYS A 3 -4.18 10.99 5.59
CA LYS A 3 -4.86 9.87 4.94
C LYS A 3 -3.97 9.31 3.85
N ILE A 4 -3.67 8.02 3.91
CA ILE A 4 -2.79 7.37 2.94
C ILE A 4 -3.51 6.26 2.16
N THR A 5 -3.13 6.17 0.90
CA THR A 5 -3.43 5.05 0.00
C THR A 5 -2.13 4.35 -0.35
N ASP A 6 -2.08 3.02 -0.19
CA ASP A 6 -0.86 2.20 -0.31
C ASP A 6 -1.00 1.19 -1.47
N LEU A 7 -0.56 1.58 -2.66
CA LEU A 7 -0.66 0.77 -3.88
C LEU A 7 0.61 -0.04 -4.10
N PHE A 8 0.46 -1.25 -4.64
CA PHE A 8 1.59 -2.19 -4.78
C PHE A 8 2.29 -2.40 -3.44
N CYS A 9 1.49 -2.58 -2.38
CA CYS A 9 1.94 -2.37 -1.02
C CYS A 9 2.97 -3.43 -0.56
N GLY A 10 3.10 -4.54 -1.28
CA GLY A 10 4.05 -5.60 -0.97
C GLY A 10 3.85 -6.09 0.47
N ILE A 11 4.92 -6.05 1.26
CA ILE A 11 4.90 -6.39 2.69
C ILE A 11 4.70 -5.17 3.61
N GLY A 12 4.48 -3.97 3.04
CA GLY A 12 4.15 -2.74 3.78
C GLY A 12 5.34 -1.87 4.17
N GLY A 13 6.47 -1.98 3.47
CA GLY A 13 7.69 -1.24 3.81
C GLY A 13 7.54 0.29 3.77
N ILE A 14 6.96 0.83 2.69
CA ILE A 14 6.77 2.29 2.52
C ILE A 14 5.80 2.82 3.59
N ARG A 15 4.70 2.11 3.83
CA ARG A 15 3.75 2.44 4.89
C ARG A 15 4.43 2.46 6.26
N LEU A 16 5.21 1.43 6.60
CA LEU A 16 5.87 1.34 7.89
C LEU A 16 6.81 2.53 8.13
N ASP A 17 7.62 2.90 7.15
CA ASP A 17 8.53 4.04 7.22
C ASP A 17 7.77 5.36 7.44
N LEU A 18 6.67 5.56 6.70
CA LEU A 18 5.83 6.74 6.85
C LEU A 18 5.14 6.78 8.23
N GLU A 19 4.55 5.68 8.68
CA GLU A 19 3.95 5.61 10.02
C GLU A 19 4.98 5.90 11.13
N GLN A 20 6.20 5.37 11.03
CA GLN A 20 7.29 5.62 11.98
C GLN A 20 7.74 7.09 11.96
N THR A 21 7.92 7.67 10.77
CA THR A 21 8.33 9.08 10.59
C THR A 21 7.34 10.05 11.22
N PHE A 22 6.04 9.73 11.18
CA PHE A 22 4.98 10.57 11.74
C PHE A 22 4.48 10.09 13.13
N ASN A 23 5.31 9.34 13.86
CA ASN A 23 5.05 8.87 15.23
C ASN A 23 3.76 8.05 15.40
N HIS A 24 3.31 7.32 14.38
CA HIS A 24 2.12 6.46 14.30
C HIS A 24 0.75 7.12 14.62
N ARG A 25 0.73 8.30 15.24
CA ARG A 25 -0.50 8.96 15.73
C ARG A 25 -1.17 9.86 14.70
N ASN A 26 -0.48 10.10 13.58
CA ASN A 26 -0.91 11.06 12.58
C ASN A 26 -1.08 10.46 11.19
N VAL A 27 -1.13 9.13 11.05
CA VAL A 27 -1.26 8.45 9.75
C VAL A 27 -2.38 7.43 9.84
N GLU A 28 -3.25 7.41 8.83
CA GLU A 28 -4.31 6.41 8.70
C GLU A 28 -4.37 5.90 7.27
N CYS A 29 -4.31 4.57 7.12
CA CYS A 29 -4.36 3.90 5.83
C CYS A 29 -5.78 3.42 5.55
N PHE A 30 -6.40 3.97 4.49
CA PHE A 30 -7.79 3.67 4.12
C PHE A 30 -7.92 2.70 2.95
N PHE A 31 -6.83 2.49 2.22
CA PHE A 31 -6.82 1.65 1.03
C PHE A 31 -5.43 1.07 0.84
N SER A 32 -5.35 -0.25 0.66
CA SER A 32 -4.11 -0.94 0.32
C SER A 32 -4.37 -1.92 -0.82
N SER A 33 -3.45 -2.05 -1.78
CA SER A 33 -3.62 -2.98 -2.89
C SER A 33 -2.35 -3.80 -3.17
N GLU A 34 -2.52 -5.11 -3.23
CA GLU A 34 -1.46 -6.08 -3.54
C GLU A 34 -2.06 -7.34 -4.20
N ILE A 35 -1.44 -7.77 -5.30
CA ILE A 35 -1.88 -8.93 -6.08
C ILE A 35 -1.22 -10.23 -5.61
N ASN A 36 -0.04 -10.16 -4.99
CA ASN A 36 0.73 -11.31 -4.55
C ASN A 36 0.22 -11.83 -3.18
N PRO A 37 -0.33 -13.05 -3.11
CA PRO A 37 -0.93 -13.59 -1.89
C PRO A 37 0.09 -13.83 -0.75
N TYR A 38 1.37 -14.04 -1.07
CA TYR A 38 2.41 -14.20 -0.06
C TYR A 38 2.76 -12.86 0.60
N SER A 39 2.82 -11.79 -0.21
CA SER A 39 2.98 -10.42 0.28
C SER A 39 1.79 -10.03 1.16
N VAL A 40 0.56 -10.29 0.71
CA VAL A 40 -0.67 -10.09 1.48
C VAL A 40 -0.61 -10.76 2.85
N LYS A 41 -0.18 -12.03 2.91
CA LYS A 41 -0.04 -12.76 4.17
C LYS A 41 0.91 -12.07 5.15
N THR A 42 2.08 -11.63 4.66
CA THR A 42 3.06 -10.92 5.49
C THR A 42 2.55 -9.54 5.91
N TYR A 43 1.90 -8.82 4.99
CA TYR A 43 1.30 -7.53 5.28
C TYR A 43 0.25 -7.64 6.39
N GLN A 44 -0.68 -8.59 6.28
CA GLN A 44 -1.71 -8.84 7.30
C GLN A 44 -1.14 -9.26 8.66
N ALA A 45 0.01 -9.97 8.69
CA ALA A 45 0.66 -10.30 9.94
C ALA A 45 1.17 -9.06 10.70
N ASN A 46 1.50 -7.98 9.99
CA ASN A 46 2.00 -6.72 10.57
C ASN A 46 0.90 -5.66 10.72
N PHE A 47 -0.12 -5.69 9.86
CA PHE A 47 -1.23 -4.73 9.82
C PHE A 47 -2.59 -5.47 9.79
N PRO A 48 -2.95 -6.21 10.87
CA PRO A 48 -4.04 -7.20 10.87
C PRO A 48 -5.43 -6.66 10.56
N ASN A 49 -5.66 -5.36 10.78
CA ASN A 49 -6.95 -4.72 10.54
C ASN A 49 -7.03 -4.03 9.16
N THR A 50 -6.02 -4.19 8.30
CA THR A 50 -6.01 -3.55 6.98
C THR A 50 -6.67 -4.45 5.95
N LEU A 51 -7.68 -3.90 5.26
CA LEU A 51 -8.24 -4.54 4.08
C LEU A 51 -7.29 -4.32 2.90
N ILE A 52 -6.85 -5.42 2.29
CA ILE A 52 -5.97 -5.39 1.11
C ILE A 52 -6.79 -5.81 -0.09
N PHE A 53 -6.91 -4.88 -1.03
CA PHE A 53 -7.54 -5.11 -2.32
C PHE A 53 -6.56 -5.83 -3.25
N GLY A 54 -7.08 -6.67 -4.14
CA GLY A 54 -6.25 -7.44 -5.07
C GLY A 54 -5.66 -6.56 -6.19
N ASP A 55 -5.76 -7.06 -7.42
CA ASP A 55 -5.28 -6.38 -8.63
C ASP A 55 -5.88 -4.97 -8.80
N ILE A 56 -5.03 -3.94 -8.64
CA ILE A 56 -5.41 -2.52 -8.76
C ILE A 56 -5.97 -2.17 -10.14
N ALA A 57 -5.57 -2.89 -11.19
CA ALA A 57 -6.05 -2.63 -12.55
C ALA A 57 -7.55 -2.95 -12.73
N LYS A 58 -8.15 -3.69 -11.78
CA LYS A 58 -9.59 -4.04 -11.78
C LYS A 58 -10.43 -3.10 -10.93
N ILE A 59 -9.83 -2.13 -10.25
CA ILE A 59 -10.50 -1.22 -9.34
C ILE A 59 -10.72 0.11 -10.06
N LYS A 60 -11.95 0.62 -10.03
CA LYS A 60 -12.23 1.92 -10.65
C LYS A 60 -11.67 3.01 -9.75
N THR A 61 -11.10 4.06 -10.35
CA THR A 61 -10.52 5.18 -9.62
C THR A 61 -11.50 5.83 -8.63
N GLN A 62 -12.78 5.90 -9.00
CA GLN A 62 -13.86 6.43 -8.15
C GLN A 62 -14.14 5.59 -6.88
N ASP A 63 -13.70 4.33 -6.85
CA ASP A 63 -13.87 3.43 -5.69
C ASP A 63 -12.67 3.56 -4.71
N ILE A 64 -11.63 4.31 -5.08
CA ILE A 64 -10.48 4.61 -4.23
C ILE A 64 -10.81 5.87 -3.41
N PRO A 65 -10.77 5.81 -2.06
CA PRO A 65 -11.03 6.98 -1.21
C PRO A 65 -10.06 8.13 -1.45
N ASP A 66 -10.53 9.35 -1.17
CA ASP A 66 -9.67 10.53 -1.12
C ASP A 66 -8.52 10.34 -0.13
N HIS A 67 -7.33 10.75 -0.54
CA HIS A 67 -6.09 10.58 0.22
C HIS A 67 -5.22 11.84 0.11
N ASP A 68 -4.45 12.10 1.18
CA ASP A 68 -3.48 13.18 1.21
C ASP A 68 -2.15 12.74 0.59
N VAL A 69 -1.81 11.45 0.74
CA VAL A 69 -0.58 10.85 0.19
C VAL A 69 -0.88 9.51 -0.47
N LEU A 70 -0.34 9.32 -1.66
CA LEU A 70 -0.34 8.06 -2.39
C LEU A 70 1.06 7.44 -2.30
N LEU A 71 1.13 6.23 -1.76
CA LEU A 71 2.34 5.40 -1.74
C LEU A 71 2.22 4.39 -2.89
N ALA A 72 3.27 4.28 -3.70
CA ALA A 72 3.29 3.34 -4.82
C ALA A 72 4.69 2.81 -5.11
N GLY A 73 4.90 1.53 -4.82
CA GLY A 73 6.08 0.77 -5.24
C GLY A 73 5.80 -0.01 -6.53
N PHE A 74 5.51 0.69 -7.63
CA PHE A 74 5.06 0.03 -8.86
C PHE A 74 6.13 -0.90 -9.48
N PRO A 75 5.73 -1.94 -10.24
CA PRO A 75 6.64 -2.90 -10.87
C PRO A 75 7.68 -2.20 -11.76
N CYS A 76 8.97 -2.38 -11.44
CA CYS A 76 10.06 -1.72 -12.13
C CYS A 76 10.74 -2.56 -13.22
N GLN A 77 10.33 -3.83 -13.42
CA GLN A 77 10.87 -4.74 -14.44
C GLN A 77 11.07 -4.09 -15.81
N PRO A 78 10.11 -3.34 -16.39
CA PRO A 78 10.32 -2.72 -17.71
C PRO A 78 11.42 -1.64 -17.74
N PHE A 79 11.87 -1.16 -16.58
CA PHE A 79 12.90 -0.13 -16.43
C PHE A 79 14.22 -0.69 -15.86
N SER A 80 14.19 -1.91 -15.31
CA SER A 80 15.35 -2.56 -14.71
C SER A 80 16.31 -3.05 -15.80
N GLN A 81 17.60 -2.75 -15.63
CA GLN A 81 18.65 -3.32 -16.49
C GLN A 81 18.83 -4.83 -16.29
N ALA A 82 18.32 -5.38 -15.18
CA ALA A 82 18.44 -6.79 -14.84
C ALA A 82 17.41 -7.70 -15.52
N GLY A 83 16.46 -7.15 -16.29
CA GLY A 83 15.35 -7.88 -16.91
C GLY A 83 14.13 -8.04 -16.00
#